data_AF-A0A257HZV7-F1
#
_entry.id   AF-A0A257HZV7-F1
#
_cell.length_a   1.000
_cell.length_b   1.000
_cell.length_c   1.000
_cell.angle_alpha   90.00
_cell.angle_beta   90.00
_cell.angle_gamma   90.00
#
_symmetry.space_group_name_H-M   'P 1'
#
loop_
_entity.id
_entity.type
_entity.pdbx_description
1 polymer ?
#
loop_
_entity_poly.entity_id
_entity_poly.type
_entity_poly.pdbx_seq_one_letter_code
_entity_poly.pdbx_strand_id
1 'polypeptide(L)'
;MRIPFSVSLAFHCFLIFTFVSRIIPLIGLVSIFAIILIVSNFDSFKKLEKNEIGFLILFTIIVFIMTSINTFFSLVTFFHFFISMLSLATAVVLTRSVNVYYLSSKWSLIAFQFIVVLYVLFKGLDNYPAVVPLENMVNESSANGITSYTILLQVNYAFVSYFVFKKLTFKTALITLFIALVSYGRGSILSALLILLLLTFSYIIKLKGKTIVIYFLMTFILISFITQLYWNEILFFIEANTKLSAGIVDKQRSQILNEYIEKMDLWGFFFGVDYQGTSVLNEFNSNPHNSFVRAHHIFGLPYLLIIIFSPFYLIFNKDRIFKDSIFFAILILILFFRVFSEPIVFPTLFDFYFFSIILILGKNHLPKLKSEGTVYGLN
;
A
#
# COMPACT_ATOMS: atom_id res chain seq x y z
N MET A 1 18.68 -20.11 6.38
CA MET A 1 18.19 -20.75 5.15
C MET A 1 17.77 -19.68 4.14
N ARG A 2 17.84 -19.93 2.82
CA ARG A 2 17.24 -19.02 1.81
C ARG A 2 15.80 -19.48 1.60
N ILE A 3 14.85 -18.57 1.69
CA ILE A 3 13.43 -18.87 1.45
C ILE A 3 13.26 -19.11 -0.06
N PRO A 4 12.68 -20.24 -0.48
CA PRO A 4 12.42 -20.49 -1.89
C PRO A 4 11.48 -19.43 -2.48
N PHE A 5 11.71 -19.08 -3.75
CA PHE A 5 10.86 -18.12 -4.46
C PHE A 5 9.39 -18.56 -4.51
N SER A 6 9.13 -19.85 -4.73
CA SER A 6 7.78 -20.42 -4.73
C SER A 6 7.03 -20.18 -3.42
N VAL A 7 7.70 -20.34 -2.27
CA VAL A 7 7.11 -20.13 -0.93
C VAL A 7 6.76 -18.65 -0.73
N SER A 8 7.68 -17.74 -1.05
CA SER A 8 7.43 -16.30 -0.91
C SER A 8 6.34 -15.82 -1.87
N LEU A 9 6.29 -16.33 -3.10
CA LEU A 9 5.23 -16.01 -4.07
C LEU A 9 3.88 -16.56 -3.60
N ALA A 10 3.83 -17.81 -3.14
CA ALA A 10 2.61 -18.43 -2.61
C ALA A 10 2.04 -17.64 -1.45
N PHE A 11 2.88 -17.17 -0.53
CA PHE A 11 2.44 -16.31 0.58
C PHE A 11 1.81 -15.01 0.09
N HIS A 12 2.45 -14.29 -0.84
CA HIS A 12 1.89 -13.06 -1.41
C HIS A 12 0.54 -13.30 -2.11
N CYS A 13 0.46 -14.33 -2.96
CA CYS A 13 -0.77 -14.67 -3.66
C CYS A 13 -1.88 -15.07 -2.69
N PHE A 14 -1.55 -15.83 -1.64
CA PHE A 14 -2.53 -16.26 -0.64
C PHE A 14 -3.03 -15.11 0.22
N LEU A 15 -2.16 -14.15 0.55
CA LEU A 15 -2.51 -12.90 1.22
C LEU A 15 -3.50 -12.08 0.37
N ILE A 16 -3.21 -11.91 -0.92
CA ILE A 16 -4.09 -11.21 -1.88
C ILE A 16 -5.43 -11.93 -2.00
N PHE A 17 -5.42 -13.25 -2.21
CA PHE A 17 -6.63 -14.06 -2.37
C PHE A 17 -7.53 -14.02 -1.14
N THR A 18 -6.95 -14.16 0.05
CA THR A 18 -7.66 -14.11 1.34
C THR A 18 -8.39 -12.79 1.51
N PHE A 19 -7.75 -11.69 1.10
CA PHE A 19 -8.41 -10.41 1.15
C PHE A 19 -9.54 -10.30 0.13
N VAL A 20 -9.26 -10.63 -1.15
CA VAL A 20 -10.23 -10.50 -2.25
C VAL A 20 -11.47 -11.32 -1.99
N SER A 21 -11.35 -12.52 -1.42
CA SER A 21 -12.50 -13.38 -1.14
C SER A 21 -13.27 -13.00 0.11
N ARG A 22 -12.67 -12.24 1.04
CA ARG A 22 -13.25 -11.87 2.36
C ARG A 22 -13.71 -13.08 3.20
N ILE A 23 -13.15 -14.26 2.94
CA ILE A 23 -13.52 -15.49 3.66
C ILE A 23 -12.72 -15.54 4.97
N ILE A 24 -13.40 -15.36 6.11
CA ILE A 24 -12.78 -15.34 7.45
C ILE A 24 -11.87 -16.56 7.71
N PRO A 25 -12.27 -17.82 7.40
CA PRO A 25 -11.38 -18.97 7.53
C PRO A 25 -10.01 -18.83 6.82
N LEU A 26 -9.96 -18.12 5.68
CA LEU A 26 -8.71 -17.91 4.97
C LEU A 26 -7.75 -16.99 5.73
N ILE A 27 -8.25 -16.05 6.54
CA ILE A 27 -7.41 -15.24 7.45
C ILE A 27 -6.67 -16.15 8.44
N GLY A 28 -7.37 -17.15 8.99
CA GLY A 28 -6.78 -18.16 9.86
C GLY A 28 -5.70 -18.98 9.14
N LEU A 29 -5.99 -19.44 7.92
CA LEU A 29 -5.01 -20.20 7.12
C LEU A 29 -3.78 -19.37 6.74
N VAL A 30 -3.94 -18.11 6.32
CA VAL A 30 -2.81 -17.20 6.07
C VAL A 30 -1.99 -17.00 7.33
N SER A 31 -2.66 -16.88 8.48
CA SER A 31 -1.97 -16.71 9.76
C SER A 31 -1.16 -17.96 10.13
N ILE A 32 -1.72 -19.16 9.93
CA ILE A 32 -0.99 -20.42 10.12
C ILE A 32 0.20 -20.51 9.16
N PHE A 33 0.01 -20.17 7.88
CA PHE A 33 1.12 -20.17 6.91
C PHE A 33 2.21 -19.17 7.35
N ALA A 34 1.84 -17.97 7.79
CA ALA A 34 2.78 -16.99 8.33
C ALA A 34 3.58 -17.53 9.53
N ILE A 35 2.91 -18.20 10.49
CA ILE A 35 3.56 -18.82 11.66
C ILE A 35 4.54 -19.90 11.23
N ILE A 36 4.14 -20.81 10.32
CA ILE A 36 5.04 -21.85 9.79
C ILE A 36 6.27 -21.19 9.14
N LEU A 37 6.06 -20.17 8.32
CA LEU A 37 7.13 -19.45 7.64
C LEU A 37 8.12 -18.82 8.64
N ILE A 38 7.60 -18.23 9.72
CA ILE A 38 8.40 -17.63 10.80
C ILE A 38 9.20 -18.68 11.56
N VAL A 39 8.55 -19.76 12.02
CA VAL A 39 9.19 -20.83 12.80
C VAL A 39 10.27 -21.52 11.97
N SER A 40 9.98 -21.89 10.72
CA SER A 40 10.95 -22.54 9.83
C SER A 40 12.14 -21.66 9.46
N ASN A 41 12.03 -20.33 9.62
CA ASN A 41 13.08 -19.38 9.24
C ASN A 41 13.47 -18.44 10.38
N PHE A 42 13.35 -18.87 11.64
CA PHE A 42 13.60 -18.05 12.82
C PHE A 42 15.02 -17.47 12.88
N ASP A 43 16.01 -18.15 12.30
CA ASP A 43 17.38 -17.63 12.15
C ASP A 43 17.46 -16.31 11.36
N SER A 44 16.41 -15.92 10.65
CA SER A 44 16.28 -14.62 10.00
C SER A 44 16.39 -13.46 10.98
N PHE A 45 15.89 -13.63 12.22
CA PHE A 45 15.94 -12.60 13.26
C PHE A 45 17.37 -12.36 13.77
N LYS A 46 18.26 -13.35 13.71
CA LYS A 46 19.68 -13.20 14.07
C LYS A 46 20.45 -12.28 13.10
N LYS A 47 19.86 -11.96 11.94
CA LYS A 47 20.44 -11.14 10.86
C LYS A 47 19.82 -9.75 10.78
N LEU A 48 19.18 -9.29 11.84
CA LEU A 48 18.63 -7.95 11.92
C LEU A 48 19.76 -6.94 12.16
N GLU A 49 19.71 -5.82 11.44
CA GLU A 49 20.59 -4.69 11.65
C GLU A 49 20.10 -3.84 12.83
N LYS A 50 20.99 -3.02 13.42
CA LYS A 50 20.68 -2.20 14.61
C LYS A 50 19.42 -1.33 14.44
N ASN A 51 19.25 -0.71 13.27
CA ASN A 51 18.09 0.13 12.97
C ASN A 51 16.79 -0.70 12.91
N GLU A 52 16.85 -1.91 12.36
CA GLU A 52 15.71 -2.82 12.30
C GLU A 52 15.32 -3.32 13.70
N ILE A 53 16.31 -3.68 14.53
CA ILE A 53 16.09 -4.08 15.93
C ILE A 53 15.43 -2.94 16.71
N GLY A 54 15.95 -1.71 16.59
CA GLY A 54 15.39 -0.53 17.25
C GLY A 54 13.93 -0.29 16.85
N PHE A 55 13.62 -0.36 15.56
CA PHE A 55 12.24 -0.26 15.07
C PHE A 55 11.35 -1.38 15.63
N LEU A 56 11.79 -2.64 15.57
CA LEU A 56 11.03 -3.79 16.05
C LEU A 56 10.70 -3.68 17.55
N ILE A 57 11.69 -3.32 18.37
CA ILE A 57 11.50 -3.14 19.81
C ILE A 57 10.53 -2.00 20.07
N LEU A 58 10.75 -0.83 19.47
CA LEU A 58 9.89 0.33 19.68
C LEU A 58 8.44 0.05 19.25
N PHE A 59 8.25 -0.53 18.06
CA PHE A 59 6.94 -0.89 17.55
C PHE A 59 6.25 -1.92 18.45
N THR A 60 6.97 -2.95 18.89
CA THR A 60 6.42 -4.00 19.77
C THR A 60 5.99 -3.41 21.11
N ILE A 61 6.82 -2.55 21.72
CA ILE A 61 6.50 -1.88 22.99
C ILE A 61 5.25 -1.01 22.84
N ILE A 62 5.21 -0.16 21.79
CA ILE A 62 4.05 0.73 21.55
C ILE A 62 2.79 -0.10 21.34
N VAL A 63 2.80 -1.07 20.43
CA VAL A 63 1.61 -1.87 20.13
C VAL A 63 1.18 -2.71 21.33
N PHE A 64 2.12 -3.25 22.11
CA PHE A 64 1.81 -3.94 23.35
C PHE A 64 1.14 -3.03 24.38
N ILE A 65 1.74 -1.88 24.71
CA ILE A 65 1.19 -0.92 25.68
C ILE A 65 -0.20 -0.44 25.23
N MET A 66 -0.34 -0.03 23.98
CA MET A 66 -1.61 0.48 23.46
C MET A 66 -2.68 -0.61 23.40
N THR A 67 -2.31 -1.86 23.10
CA THR A 67 -3.23 -2.99 23.18
C THR A 67 -3.66 -3.23 24.63
N SER A 68 -2.75 -3.24 25.59
CA SER A 68 -3.09 -3.43 27.01
C SER A 68 -4.09 -2.39 27.51
N ILE A 69 -3.97 -1.14 27.06
CA ILE A 69 -4.90 -0.07 27.42
C ILE A 69 -6.22 -0.22 26.65
N ASN A 70 -6.17 -0.45 25.34
CA ASN A 70 -7.36 -0.43 24.49
C ASN A 70 -8.19 -1.71 24.53
N THR A 71 -7.64 -2.83 25.03
CA THR A 71 -8.38 -4.10 25.17
C THR A 71 -9.48 -3.98 26.23
N PHE A 72 -9.35 -3.06 27.18
CA PHE A 72 -10.44 -2.73 28.12
C PHE A 72 -11.67 -2.14 27.42
N PHE A 73 -11.50 -1.54 26.24
CA PHE A 73 -12.59 -0.94 25.46
C PHE A 73 -13.05 -1.84 24.31
N SER A 74 -12.16 -2.64 23.72
CA SER A 74 -12.49 -3.51 22.58
C SER A 74 -11.64 -4.77 22.49
N LEU A 75 -12.28 -5.94 22.51
CA LEU A 75 -11.62 -7.24 22.27
C LEU A 75 -11.02 -7.35 20.86
N VAL A 76 -11.54 -6.58 19.90
CA VAL A 76 -11.05 -6.56 18.50
C VAL A 76 -9.62 -6.03 18.43
N THR A 77 -9.20 -5.20 19.39
CA THR A 77 -7.82 -4.70 19.49
C THR A 77 -6.82 -5.85 19.66
N PHE A 78 -7.16 -6.87 20.43
CA PHE A 78 -6.30 -8.04 20.66
C PHE A 78 -6.09 -8.87 19.38
N PHE A 79 -7.14 -9.00 18.56
CA PHE A 79 -7.02 -9.61 17.23
C PHE A 79 -6.04 -8.82 16.34
N HIS A 80 -6.19 -7.49 16.29
CA HIS A 80 -5.32 -6.64 15.48
C HIS A 80 -3.87 -6.61 15.99
N PHE A 81 -3.66 -6.73 17.30
CA PHE A 81 -2.33 -6.89 17.89
C PHE A 81 -1.59 -8.09 17.28
N PHE A 82 -2.23 -9.26 17.27
CA PHE A 82 -1.62 -10.46 16.69
C PHE A 82 -1.39 -10.32 15.19
N ILE A 83 -2.35 -9.75 14.46
CA ILE A 83 -2.21 -9.55 13.02
C ILE A 83 -1.03 -8.62 12.70
N SER A 84 -0.87 -7.52 13.44
CA SER A 84 0.27 -6.61 13.25
C SER A 84 1.60 -7.27 13.64
N MET A 85 1.68 -7.99 14.75
CA MET A 85 2.90 -8.71 15.16
C MET A 85 3.28 -9.81 14.17
N LEU A 86 2.29 -10.57 13.70
CA LEU A 86 2.48 -11.62 12.71
C LEU A 86 2.94 -11.04 11.38
N SER A 87 2.29 -9.97 10.90
CA SER A 87 2.67 -9.26 9.69
C SER A 87 4.10 -8.73 9.75
N LEU A 88 4.50 -8.18 10.90
CA LEU A 88 5.85 -7.68 11.15
C LEU A 88 6.88 -8.81 11.14
N ALA A 89 6.62 -9.89 11.86
CA ALA A 89 7.51 -11.05 11.93
C ALA A 89 7.66 -11.74 10.56
N THR A 90 6.58 -11.88 9.79
CA THR A 90 6.64 -12.41 8.42
C THR A 90 7.40 -11.47 7.49
N ALA A 91 7.25 -10.14 7.64
CA ALA A 91 8.04 -9.17 6.91
C ALA A 91 9.53 -9.29 7.21
N VAL A 92 9.93 -9.49 8.48
CA VAL A 92 11.34 -9.77 8.86
C VAL A 92 11.88 -10.95 8.07
N VAL A 93 11.15 -12.05 8.06
CA VAL A 93 11.56 -13.31 7.45
C VAL A 93 11.68 -13.17 5.92
N LEU A 94 10.64 -12.70 5.24
CA LEU A 94 10.61 -12.63 3.77
C LEU A 94 11.58 -11.58 3.21
N THR A 95 11.78 -10.46 3.91
CA THR A 95 12.70 -9.42 3.45
C THR A 95 14.18 -9.77 3.61
N ARG A 96 14.55 -10.84 4.34
CA ARG A 96 15.98 -11.24 4.45
C ARG A 96 16.57 -11.58 3.09
N SER A 97 15.78 -12.18 2.20
CA SER A 97 16.18 -12.48 0.82
C SER A 97 15.57 -11.46 -0.14
N VAL A 98 16.10 -10.23 -0.16
CA VAL A 98 15.49 -9.10 -0.91
C VAL A 98 15.27 -9.42 -2.40
N ASN A 99 16.16 -10.19 -3.03
CA ASN A 99 15.99 -10.62 -4.42
C ASN A 99 14.79 -11.55 -4.60
N VAL A 100 14.56 -12.47 -3.65
CA VAL A 100 13.39 -13.35 -3.66
C VAL A 100 12.12 -12.54 -3.43
N TYR A 101 12.15 -11.64 -2.44
CA TYR A 101 11.04 -10.73 -2.17
C TYR A 101 10.69 -9.85 -3.38
N TYR A 102 11.70 -9.32 -4.08
CA TYR A 102 11.54 -8.58 -5.33
C TYR A 102 10.79 -9.40 -6.38
N LEU A 103 11.24 -10.63 -6.65
CA LEU A 103 10.60 -11.50 -7.63
C LEU A 103 9.17 -11.84 -7.21
N SER A 104 8.93 -12.16 -5.94
CA SER A 104 7.60 -12.47 -5.45
C SER A 104 6.66 -11.26 -5.51
N SER A 105 7.14 -10.05 -5.17
CA SER A 105 6.40 -8.79 -5.33
C SER A 105 6.06 -8.50 -6.80
N LYS A 106 7.03 -8.68 -7.71
CA LYS A 106 6.83 -8.54 -9.15
C LYS A 106 5.74 -9.47 -9.69
N TRP A 107 5.87 -10.77 -9.42
CA TRP A 107 4.99 -11.78 -9.99
C TRP A 107 3.60 -11.77 -9.35
N SER A 108 3.49 -11.48 -8.05
CA SER A 108 2.18 -11.28 -7.40
C SER A 108 1.44 -10.06 -7.96
N LEU A 109 2.12 -8.93 -8.19
CA LEU A 109 1.53 -7.77 -8.85
C LEU A 109 1.07 -8.10 -10.28
N ILE A 110 1.93 -8.72 -11.10
CA ILE A 110 1.60 -9.07 -12.48
C ILE A 110 0.41 -10.03 -12.53
N ALA A 111 0.39 -11.06 -11.67
CA ALA A 111 -0.73 -12.00 -11.59
C ALA A 111 -2.02 -11.28 -11.20
N PHE A 112 -1.98 -10.39 -10.20
CA PHE A 112 -3.14 -9.62 -9.78
C PHE A 112 -3.64 -8.68 -10.89
N GLN A 113 -2.75 -7.94 -11.54
CA GLN A 113 -3.07 -7.08 -12.68
C GLN A 113 -3.68 -7.88 -13.83
N PHE A 114 -3.11 -9.03 -14.15
CA PHE A 114 -3.61 -9.92 -15.20
C PHE A 114 -5.04 -10.38 -14.91
N ILE A 115 -5.32 -10.83 -13.68
CA ILE A 115 -6.67 -11.25 -13.26
C ILE A 115 -7.67 -10.10 -13.40
N VAL A 116 -7.31 -8.90 -12.93
CA VAL A 116 -8.19 -7.72 -12.99
C VAL A 116 -8.45 -7.29 -14.42
N VAL A 117 -7.41 -7.23 -15.27
CA VAL A 117 -7.55 -6.88 -16.69
C VAL A 117 -8.40 -7.91 -17.42
N LEU A 118 -8.16 -9.20 -17.18
CA LEU A 118 -8.93 -10.29 -17.77
C LEU A 118 -10.41 -10.19 -17.37
N TYR A 119 -10.70 -9.89 -16.09
CA TYR A 119 -12.06 -9.65 -15.62
C TYR A 119 -12.73 -8.49 -16.37
N VAL A 120 -12.04 -7.36 -16.54
CA VAL A 120 -12.54 -6.20 -17.30
C VAL A 120 -12.83 -6.56 -18.75
N LEU A 121 -11.93 -7.31 -19.40
CA LEU A 121 -12.11 -7.76 -20.78
C LEU A 121 -13.32 -8.68 -20.93
N PHE A 122 -13.56 -9.58 -19.97
CA PHE A 122 -14.72 -10.47 -19.98
C PHE A 122 -16.04 -9.75 -19.66
N LYS A 123 -16.02 -8.81 -18.70
CA LYS A 123 -17.22 -8.08 -18.30
C LYS A 123 -17.64 -7.04 -19.34
N GLY A 124 -16.68 -6.53 -20.12
CA GLY A 124 -16.90 -5.44 -21.07
C GLY A 124 -16.92 -4.07 -20.38
N LEU A 125 -17.00 -3.04 -21.22
CA LEU A 125 -17.14 -1.63 -20.80
C LEU A 125 -18.49 -1.04 -21.23
N ASP A 126 -19.47 -1.91 -21.51
CA ASP A 126 -20.80 -1.49 -21.93
C ASP A 126 -21.46 -0.68 -20.80
N ASN A 127 -21.91 0.54 -21.14
CA ASN A 127 -22.46 1.52 -20.19
C ASN A 127 -21.46 2.12 -19.18
N TYR A 128 -20.15 2.03 -19.40
CA TYR A 128 -19.19 2.85 -18.66
C TYR A 128 -19.39 4.35 -19.02
N PRO A 129 -19.36 5.30 -18.05
CA PRO A 129 -19.06 5.14 -16.62
C PRO A 129 -20.28 4.92 -15.72
N ALA A 130 -21.50 4.75 -16.27
CA ALA A 130 -22.70 4.55 -15.47
C ALA A 130 -22.67 3.22 -14.67
N VAL A 131 -22.01 2.18 -15.22
CA VAL A 131 -21.70 0.94 -14.52
C VAL A 131 -20.19 0.75 -14.47
N VAL A 132 -19.62 0.74 -13.27
CA VAL A 132 -18.18 0.51 -13.08
C VAL A 132 -17.93 -1.00 -13.01
N PRO A 133 -17.21 -1.60 -13.97
CA PRO A 133 -17.08 -3.06 -14.06
C PRO A 133 -16.53 -3.70 -12.78
N LEU A 134 -15.57 -3.02 -12.14
CA LEU A 134 -14.86 -3.54 -10.97
C LEU A 134 -15.70 -3.59 -9.69
N GLU A 135 -16.85 -2.94 -9.63
CA GLU A 135 -17.78 -3.05 -8.47
C GLU A 135 -18.33 -4.47 -8.32
N ASN A 136 -18.42 -5.22 -9.42
CA ASN A 136 -18.98 -6.57 -9.43
C ASN A 136 -17.91 -7.67 -9.36
N MET A 137 -16.62 -7.31 -9.23
CA MET A 137 -15.54 -8.30 -9.20
C MET A 137 -15.45 -9.00 -7.84
N VAL A 138 -15.82 -8.30 -6.76
CA VAL A 138 -15.87 -8.84 -5.40
C VAL A 138 -17.17 -8.38 -4.76
N ASN A 139 -18.00 -9.34 -4.34
CA ASN A 139 -19.27 -9.06 -3.67
C ASN A 139 -19.03 -8.13 -2.46
N GLU A 140 -19.88 -7.11 -2.33
CA GLU A 140 -19.82 -6.12 -1.25
C GLU A 140 -18.53 -5.28 -1.20
N SER A 141 -17.71 -5.33 -2.25
CA SER A 141 -16.53 -4.47 -2.36
C SER A 141 -16.77 -3.37 -3.36
N SER A 142 -16.40 -2.15 -2.97
CA SER A 142 -16.25 -1.07 -3.93
C SER A 142 -15.07 -1.35 -4.88
N ALA A 143 -15.15 -0.81 -6.09
CA ALA A 143 -14.03 -0.77 -7.04
C ALA A 143 -12.78 -0.09 -6.43
N ASN A 144 -12.97 0.80 -5.45
CA ASN A 144 -11.89 1.43 -4.71
C ASN A 144 -11.06 0.43 -3.91
N GLY A 145 -11.66 -0.64 -3.38
CA GLY A 145 -10.91 -1.70 -2.70
C GLY A 145 -9.86 -2.30 -3.62
N ILE A 146 -10.30 -2.81 -4.79
CA ILE A 146 -9.43 -3.47 -5.78
C ILE A 146 -8.29 -2.56 -6.20
N THR A 147 -8.60 -1.31 -6.52
CA THR A 147 -7.58 -0.35 -6.97
C THR A 147 -6.63 0.10 -5.87
N SER A 148 -7.06 0.14 -4.61
CA SER A 148 -6.15 0.34 -3.48
C SER A 148 -5.10 -0.76 -3.39
N TYR A 149 -5.47 -2.02 -3.64
CA TYR A 149 -4.52 -3.12 -3.66
C TYR A 149 -3.56 -3.01 -4.84
N THR A 150 -4.07 -2.67 -6.02
CA THR A 150 -3.21 -2.43 -7.18
C THR A 150 -2.16 -1.36 -6.87
N ILE A 151 -2.56 -0.24 -6.23
CA ILE A 151 -1.65 0.83 -5.83
C ILE A 151 -0.65 0.35 -4.76
N LEU A 152 -1.10 -0.34 -3.71
CA LEU A 152 -0.22 -0.86 -2.65
C LEU A 152 0.85 -1.82 -3.23
N LEU A 153 0.41 -2.78 -4.05
CA LEU A 153 1.31 -3.74 -4.69
C LEU A 153 2.26 -3.06 -5.68
N GLN A 154 1.77 -2.06 -6.44
CA GLN A 154 2.60 -1.29 -7.37
C GLN A 154 3.64 -0.45 -6.63
N VAL A 155 3.28 0.21 -5.52
CA VAL A 155 4.22 0.95 -4.67
C VAL A 155 5.25 -0.01 -4.09
N ASN A 156 4.84 -1.14 -3.53
CA ASN A 156 5.76 -2.13 -2.98
C ASN A 156 6.74 -2.66 -4.05
N TYR A 157 6.24 -3.05 -5.22
CA TYR A 157 7.10 -3.52 -6.31
C TYR A 157 8.04 -2.43 -6.82
N ALA A 158 7.54 -1.21 -7.07
CA ALA A 158 8.38 -0.08 -7.50
C ALA A 158 9.46 0.24 -6.47
N PHE A 159 9.10 0.23 -5.19
CA PHE A 159 10.02 0.45 -4.07
C PHE A 159 11.16 -0.57 -4.08
N VAL A 160 10.84 -1.88 -4.10
CA VAL A 160 11.84 -2.94 -4.04
C VAL A 160 12.66 -3.02 -5.33
N SER A 161 12.04 -2.84 -6.50
CA SER A 161 12.72 -2.81 -7.79
C SER A 161 13.78 -1.70 -7.85
N TYR A 162 13.42 -0.51 -7.38
CA TYR A 162 14.35 0.60 -7.30
C TYR A 162 15.43 0.37 -6.25
N PHE A 163 15.08 -0.20 -5.09
CA PHE A 163 16.06 -0.55 -4.05
C PHE A 163 17.10 -1.54 -4.55
N VAL A 164 16.69 -2.65 -5.17
CA VAL A 164 17.62 -3.72 -5.57
C VAL A 164 18.40 -3.38 -6.83
N PHE A 165 17.72 -2.88 -7.87
CA PHE A 165 18.30 -2.76 -9.21
C PHE A 165 18.37 -1.33 -9.74
N LYS A 166 17.87 -0.34 -8.99
CA LYS A 166 17.63 1.02 -9.50
C LYS A 166 16.79 1.01 -10.78
N LYS A 167 15.91 0.02 -10.92
CA LYS A 167 15.02 -0.15 -12.08
C LYS A 167 13.70 0.56 -11.85
N LEU A 168 13.14 1.06 -12.94
CA LEU A 168 11.84 1.75 -12.95
C LEU A 168 10.81 0.82 -13.59
N THR A 169 9.62 0.76 -13.02
CA THR A 169 8.61 -0.27 -13.31
C THR A 169 7.48 0.27 -14.19
N PHE A 170 7.83 0.93 -15.30
CA PHE A 170 6.87 1.62 -16.18
C PHE A 170 5.72 0.76 -16.68
N LYS A 171 6.01 -0.47 -17.14
CA LYS A 171 4.98 -1.34 -17.74
C LYS A 171 3.86 -1.65 -16.75
N THR A 172 4.22 -2.03 -15.52
CA THR A 172 3.22 -2.33 -14.48
C THR A 172 2.54 -1.05 -13.98
N ALA A 173 3.23 0.10 -13.99
CA ALA A 173 2.62 1.38 -13.65
C ALA A 173 1.56 1.83 -14.66
N LEU A 174 1.79 1.63 -15.97
CA LEU A 174 0.79 1.89 -17.01
C LEU A 174 -0.45 1.00 -16.86
N ILE A 175 -0.26 -0.30 -16.57
CA ILE A 175 -1.37 -1.21 -16.31
C ILE A 175 -2.12 -0.79 -15.03
N THR A 176 -1.40 -0.33 -14.00
CA THR A 176 -2.01 0.21 -12.78
C THR A 176 -2.87 1.44 -13.07
N LEU A 177 -2.39 2.36 -13.92
CA LEU A 177 -3.18 3.51 -14.37
C LEU A 177 -4.41 3.08 -15.16
N PHE A 178 -4.29 2.11 -16.07
CA PHE A 178 -5.44 1.55 -16.79
C PHE A 178 -6.50 0.99 -15.82
N ILE A 179 -6.10 0.16 -14.86
CA ILE A 179 -7.01 -0.40 -13.84
C ILE A 179 -7.67 0.73 -13.03
N ALA A 180 -6.90 1.76 -12.67
CA ALA A 180 -7.42 2.92 -11.95
C ALA A 180 -8.46 3.70 -12.76
N LEU A 181 -8.24 3.91 -14.07
CA LEU A 181 -9.19 4.57 -14.96
C LEU A 181 -10.50 3.78 -15.09
N VAL A 182 -10.41 2.46 -15.31
CA VAL A 182 -11.59 1.59 -15.41
C VAL A 182 -12.40 1.57 -14.11
N SER A 183 -11.75 1.72 -12.96
CA SER A 183 -12.44 1.78 -11.65
C SER A 183 -13.20 3.07 -11.40
N TYR A 184 -12.96 4.13 -12.19
CA TYR A 184 -13.48 5.47 -11.99
C TYR A 184 -13.18 6.08 -10.59
N GLY A 185 -12.21 5.51 -9.85
CA GLY A 185 -11.83 5.95 -8.50
C GLY A 185 -10.86 7.13 -8.53
N ARG A 186 -11.29 8.32 -8.10
CA ARG A 186 -10.50 9.57 -8.13
C ARG A 186 -9.14 9.45 -7.45
N GLY A 187 -9.14 8.93 -6.21
CA GLY A 187 -7.91 8.73 -5.43
C GLY A 187 -6.97 7.72 -6.08
N SER A 188 -7.52 6.69 -6.74
CA SER A 188 -6.74 5.67 -7.43
C SER A 188 -6.10 6.21 -8.71
N ILE A 189 -6.85 6.99 -9.51
CA ILE A 189 -6.34 7.64 -10.73
C ILE A 189 -5.20 8.59 -10.37
N LEU A 190 -5.40 9.46 -9.37
CA LEU A 190 -4.37 10.39 -8.92
C LEU A 190 -3.13 9.65 -8.39
N SER A 191 -3.30 8.60 -7.58
CA SER A 191 -2.18 7.80 -7.06
C SER A 191 -1.40 7.13 -8.19
N ALA A 192 -2.09 6.49 -9.16
CA ALA A 192 -1.46 5.83 -10.29
C ALA A 192 -0.72 6.83 -11.20
N LEU A 193 -1.31 8.00 -11.43
CA LEU A 193 -0.70 9.09 -12.20
C LEU A 193 0.57 9.61 -11.51
N LEU A 194 0.53 9.84 -10.20
CA LEU A 194 1.70 10.25 -9.42
C LEU A 194 2.83 9.22 -9.47
N ILE A 195 2.51 7.92 -9.40
CA ILE A 195 3.51 6.85 -9.58
C ILE A 195 4.13 6.94 -10.97
N LEU A 196 3.30 7.04 -12.02
CA LEU A 196 3.77 7.11 -13.39
C LEU A 196 4.65 8.35 -13.63
N LEU A 197 4.23 9.52 -13.14
CA LEU A 197 5.00 10.77 -13.23
C LEU A 197 6.33 10.67 -12.49
N LEU A 198 6.35 10.10 -11.28
CA LEU A 198 7.57 9.87 -10.52
C LEU A 198 8.54 8.98 -11.31
N LEU A 199 8.04 7.89 -11.90
CA LEU A 199 8.85 7.00 -12.72
C LEU A 199 9.37 7.72 -13.98
N THR A 200 8.51 8.46 -14.69
CA THR A 200 8.89 9.27 -15.87
C THR A 200 10.00 10.26 -15.52
N PHE A 201 9.83 11.03 -14.45
CA PHE A 201 10.81 12.01 -14.01
C PHE A 201 12.13 11.35 -13.61
N SER A 202 12.07 10.24 -12.86
CA SER A 202 13.25 9.47 -12.46
C SER A 202 14.00 8.88 -13.65
N TYR A 203 13.27 8.51 -14.71
CA TYR A 203 13.87 8.02 -15.94
C TYR A 203 14.51 9.14 -16.75
N ILE A 204 13.84 10.29 -16.86
CA ILE A 204 14.36 11.49 -17.50
C ILE A 204 15.69 11.92 -16.87
N ILE A 205 15.77 11.96 -15.54
CA ILE A 205 17.02 12.31 -14.82
C ILE A 205 18.16 11.34 -15.14
N LYS A 206 17.86 10.06 -15.40
CA LYS A 206 18.87 9.03 -15.72
C LYS A 206 19.33 9.07 -17.16
N LEU A 207 18.48 9.52 -18.07
CA LEU A 207 18.84 9.68 -19.47
C LEU A 207 19.82 10.85 -19.64
N LYS A 208 20.69 10.76 -20.64
CA LYS A 208 21.51 11.88 -21.13
C LYS A 208 21.08 12.16 -22.58
N GLY A 209 20.88 13.44 -22.94
CA GLY A 209 20.64 13.86 -24.33
C GLY A 209 19.19 13.80 -24.84
N LYS A 210 19.02 13.72 -26.18
CA LYS A 210 17.75 13.93 -26.92
C LYS A 210 16.62 12.95 -26.59
N THR A 211 16.92 11.80 -25.98
CA THR A 211 15.92 10.79 -25.60
C THR A 211 14.96 11.29 -24.51
N ILE A 212 15.39 12.22 -23.65
CA ILE A 212 14.54 12.87 -22.63
C ILE A 212 13.34 13.57 -23.27
N VAL A 213 13.60 14.28 -24.36
CA VAL A 213 12.60 15.07 -25.07
C VAL A 213 11.51 14.15 -25.62
N ILE A 214 11.88 12.99 -26.15
CA ILE A 214 10.93 12.01 -26.71
C ILE A 214 10.02 11.44 -25.62
N TYR A 215 10.54 11.01 -24.48
CA TYR A 215 9.71 10.45 -23.41
C TYR A 215 8.83 11.51 -22.73
N PHE A 216 9.35 12.73 -22.57
CA PHE A 216 8.57 13.86 -22.09
C PHE A 216 7.45 14.19 -23.09
N LEU A 217 7.75 14.28 -24.40
CA LEU A 217 6.75 14.48 -25.44
C LEU A 217 5.73 13.35 -25.48
N MET A 218 6.13 12.08 -25.37
CA MET A 218 5.17 10.96 -25.34
C MET A 218 4.25 11.04 -24.12
N THR A 219 4.79 11.39 -22.95
CA THR A 219 3.99 11.54 -21.73
C THR A 219 3.06 12.75 -21.84
N PHE A 220 3.57 13.87 -22.35
CA PHE A 220 2.80 15.09 -22.57
C PHE A 220 1.72 14.90 -23.64
N ILE A 221 2.02 14.22 -24.74
CA ILE A 221 1.05 13.86 -25.79
C ILE A 221 0.01 12.92 -25.22
N LEU A 222 0.40 11.91 -24.43
CA LEU A 222 -0.55 10.99 -23.79
C LEU A 222 -1.48 11.75 -22.84
N ILE A 223 -0.93 12.63 -21.99
CA ILE A 223 -1.72 13.47 -21.08
C ILE A 223 -2.63 14.39 -21.89
N SER A 224 -2.10 15.07 -22.91
CA SER A 224 -2.85 16.01 -23.76
C SER A 224 -3.97 15.31 -24.52
N PHE A 225 -3.70 14.12 -25.05
CA PHE A 225 -4.64 13.27 -25.76
C PHE A 225 -5.75 12.78 -24.82
N ILE A 226 -5.40 12.32 -23.62
CA ILE A 226 -6.36 11.94 -22.59
C ILE A 226 -7.20 13.16 -22.18
N THR A 227 -6.57 14.32 -21.92
CA THR A 227 -7.30 15.53 -21.55
C THR A 227 -8.18 16.04 -22.68
N GLN A 228 -7.83 15.82 -23.94
CA GLN A 228 -8.65 16.24 -25.08
C GLN A 228 -9.81 15.27 -25.34
N LEU A 229 -9.55 13.96 -25.32
CA LEU A 229 -10.58 12.92 -25.50
C LEU A 229 -11.66 12.98 -24.44
N TYR A 230 -11.24 13.29 -23.22
CA TYR A 230 -12.12 13.35 -22.07
C TYR A 230 -12.29 14.79 -21.60
N TRP A 231 -12.08 15.82 -22.43
CA TRP A 231 -12.07 17.21 -21.93
C TRP A 231 -13.42 17.59 -21.34
N ASN A 232 -14.51 17.22 -22.01
CA ASN A 232 -15.85 17.53 -21.56
C ASN A 232 -16.25 16.68 -20.35
N GLU A 233 -15.77 15.45 -20.26
CA GLU A 233 -15.97 14.54 -19.14
C GLU A 233 -15.11 14.94 -17.94
N ILE A 234 -13.91 15.46 -18.19
CA ILE A 234 -13.00 16.03 -17.19
C ILE A 234 -13.55 17.37 -16.72
N LEU A 235 -14.04 18.24 -17.61
CA LEU A 235 -14.71 19.48 -17.26
C LEU A 235 -16.03 19.23 -16.56
N PHE A 236 -16.86 18.29 -17.02
CA PHE A 236 -18.08 17.87 -16.33
C PHE A 236 -17.75 17.16 -15.02
N PHE A 237 -16.68 16.39 -14.95
CA PHE A 237 -16.14 15.85 -13.70
C PHE A 237 -15.61 16.98 -12.79
N ILE A 238 -15.09 18.06 -13.35
CA ILE A 238 -14.69 19.24 -12.61
C ILE A 238 -15.94 20.03 -12.19
N GLU A 239 -16.94 20.23 -13.02
CA GLU A 239 -18.07 21.11 -12.73
C GLU A 239 -19.19 20.39 -11.95
N ALA A 240 -19.53 19.17 -12.33
CA ALA A 240 -20.52 18.33 -11.65
C ALA A 240 -19.93 17.56 -10.46
N ASN A 241 -18.62 17.35 -10.42
CA ASN A 241 -17.96 16.50 -9.42
C ASN A 241 -16.76 17.15 -8.69
N THR A 242 -16.20 18.26 -9.18
CA THR A 242 -15.35 19.15 -8.38
C THR A 242 -16.18 20.33 -7.94
N LYS A 243 -16.56 20.22 -6.69
CA LYS A 243 -16.98 21.34 -5.89
C LYS A 243 -15.80 22.30 -5.67
N LEU A 244 -15.27 22.95 -6.71
CA LEU A 244 -14.47 24.17 -6.51
C LEU A 244 -15.33 25.26 -5.85
N SER A 245 -16.67 25.14 -5.91
CA SER A 245 -17.63 25.93 -5.13
C SER A 245 -18.17 25.26 -3.84
N ALA A 246 -17.94 23.97 -3.57
CA ALA A 246 -18.53 23.28 -2.40
C ALA A 246 -17.61 22.23 -1.68
N GLY A 247 -16.30 22.27 -1.91
CA GLY A 247 -15.27 21.52 -1.17
C GLY A 247 -14.69 20.28 -1.85
N ILE A 248 -13.35 20.19 -1.89
CA ILE A 248 -12.50 19.07 -2.32
C ILE A 248 -12.78 17.74 -1.56
N VAL A 249 -13.67 17.75 -0.57
CA VAL A 249 -13.89 16.66 0.37
C VAL A 249 -15.19 15.91 0.06
N ASP A 250 -15.08 14.60 -0.10
CA ASP A 250 -16.21 13.66 -0.11
C ASP A 250 -17.02 13.85 1.18
N LYS A 251 -18.32 14.17 1.05
CA LYS A 251 -19.19 14.50 2.19
C LYS A 251 -19.18 13.39 3.25
N GLN A 252 -19.20 12.12 2.81
CA GLN A 252 -19.22 10.97 3.72
C GLN A 252 -17.92 10.87 4.51
N ARG A 253 -16.78 11.01 3.85
CA ARG A 253 -15.46 10.98 4.51
C ARG A 253 -15.23 12.19 5.41
N SER A 254 -15.73 13.36 5.01
CA SER A 254 -15.70 14.55 5.86
C SER A 254 -16.55 14.35 7.12
N GLN A 255 -17.74 13.78 6.97
CA GLN A 255 -18.64 13.51 8.08
C GLN A 255 -18.00 12.53 9.07
N ILE A 256 -17.46 11.41 8.58
CA ILE A 256 -16.73 10.45 9.42
C ILE A 256 -15.60 11.13 10.20
N LEU A 257 -14.80 11.95 9.53
CA LEU A 257 -13.66 12.61 10.18
C LEU A 257 -14.13 13.64 11.21
N ASN A 258 -15.16 14.43 10.90
CA ASN A 258 -15.70 15.43 11.80
C ASN A 258 -16.31 14.79 13.04
N GLU A 259 -17.18 13.78 12.88
CA GLU A 259 -17.79 13.06 14.01
C GLU A 259 -16.72 12.39 14.90
N TYR A 260 -15.66 11.85 14.28
CA TYR A 260 -14.55 11.24 15.01
C TYR A 260 -13.73 12.27 15.80
N ILE A 261 -13.47 13.45 15.23
CA ILE A 261 -12.74 14.53 15.90
C ILE A 261 -13.61 15.20 16.98
N GLU A 262 -14.91 15.37 16.74
CA GLU A 262 -15.84 15.97 17.71
C GLU A 262 -16.00 15.14 18.99
N LYS A 263 -15.90 13.80 18.87
CA LYS A 263 -15.85 12.90 20.04
C LYS A 263 -14.48 12.85 20.72
N MET A 264 -13.44 13.49 20.16
CA MET A 264 -12.08 13.38 20.66
C MET A 264 -11.84 14.31 21.84
N ASP A 265 -11.87 13.76 23.05
CA ASP A 265 -11.35 14.41 24.25
C ASP A 265 -9.84 14.17 24.40
N LEU A 266 -9.24 14.64 25.51
CA LEU A 266 -7.80 14.49 25.74
C LEU A 266 -7.37 13.02 25.80
N TRP A 267 -8.17 12.14 26.40
CA TRP A 267 -7.88 10.71 26.48
C TRP A 267 -8.04 10.04 25.11
N GLY A 268 -9.13 10.34 24.43
CA GLY A 268 -9.40 9.91 23.06
C GLY A 268 -8.31 10.32 22.09
N PHE A 269 -7.70 11.49 22.26
CA PHE A 269 -6.56 11.94 21.45
C PHE A 269 -5.32 11.06 21.60
N PHE A 270 -5.05 10.50 22.77
CA PHE A 270 -3.88 9.64 22.97
C PHE A 270 -4.18 8.17 22.70
N PHE A 271 -5.35 7.69 23.09
CA PHE A 271 -5.68 6.26 23.11
C PHE A 271 -6.62 5.82 22.00
N GLY A 272 -7.23 6.77 21.27
CA GLY A 272 -8.26 6.47 20.28
C GLY A 272 -9.66 6.74 20.80
N VAL A 273 -10.56 7.08 19.88
CA VAL A 273 -11.98 7.34 20.14
C VAL A 273 -12.81 6.19 19.61
N ASP A 274 -13.84 5.74 20.31
CA ASP A 274 -14.76 4.72 19.84
C ASP A 274 -15.72 5.21 18.73
N TYR A 275 -16.23 4.30 17.90
CA TYR A 275 -17.18 4.62 16.85
C TYR A 275 -18.66 4.65 17.29
N GLN A 276 -18.97 4.42 18.57
CA GLN A 276 -20.36 4.39 19.03
C GLN A 276 -21.04 5.73 18.77
N GLY A 277 -22.26 5.74 18.27
CA GLY A 277 -22.97 6.98 17.96
C GLY A 277 -22.36 7.82 16.82
N THR A 278 -21.47 7.23 16.00
CA THR A 278 -20.97 7.84 14.76
C THR A 278 -21.56 7.12 13.53
N SER A 279 -21.57 7.79 12.39
CA SER A 279 -21.91 7.25 11.08
C SER A 279 -21.03 6.04 10.70
N VAL A 280 -19.80 5.94 11.22
CA VAL A 280 -18.92 4.79 10.95
C VAL A 280 -19.60 3.47 11.34
N LEU A 281 -20.25 3.44 12.51
CA LEU A 281 -20.96 2.26 12.99
C LEU A 281 -22.35 2.12 12.34
N ASN A 282 -23.08 3.23 12.24
CA ASN A 282 -24.49 3.23 11.88
C ASN A 282 -24.76 3.16 10.36
N GLU A 283 -23.86 3.71 9.54
CA GLU A 283 -24.05 3.88 8.09
C GLU A 283 -22.98 3.15 7.26
N PHE A 284 -21.76 3.00 7.79
CA PHE A 284 -20.61 2.46 7.04
C PHE A 284 -20.13 1.09 7.53
N ASN A 285 -20.95 0.31 8.22
CA ASN A 285 -20.62 -1.07 8.65
C ASN A 285 -19.26 -1.19 9.37
N SER A 286 -18.97 -0.26 10.29
CA SER A 286 -17.69 -0.18 11.02
C SER A 286 -16.46 0.10 10.16
N ASN A 287 -16.64 0.66 8.96
CA ASN A 287 -15.56 1.05 8.06
C ASN A 287 -15.37 2.58 8.04
N PRO A 288 -14.28 3.13 8.60
CA PRO A 288 -14.05 4.57 8.63
C PRO A 288 -13.57 5.16 7.28
N HIS A 289 -13.38 4.33 6.25
CA HIS A 289 -12.81 4.73 4.96
C HIS A 289 -11.48 5.52 5.04
N ASN A 290 -10.75 5.35 6.15
CA ASN A 290 -9.49 6.02 6.43
C ASN A 290 -8.64 5.15 7.38
N SER A 291 -7.50 4.67 6.88
CA SER A 291 -6.57 3.84 7.66
C SER A 291 -6.04 4.52 8.91
N PHE A 292 -5.85 5.84 8.88
CA PHE A 292 -5.30 6.58 10.02
C PHE A 292 -6.33 6.70 11.15
N VAL A 293 -7.59 6.97 10.81
CA VAL A 293 -8.69 6.97 11.79
C VAL A 293 -8.82 5.57 12.41
N ARG A 294 -8.78 4.50 11.60
CA ARG A 294 -8.79 3.12 12.11
C ARG A 294 -7.60 2.81 13.02
N ALA A 295 -6.39 3.17 12.58
CA ALA A 295 -5.17 2.97 13.35
C ALA A 295 -5.25 3.65 14.71
N HIS A 296 -5.72 4.91 14.72
CA HIS A 296 -5.89 5.69 15.93
C HIS A 296 -6.98 5.12 16.83
N HIS A 297 -8.13 4.73 16.28
CA HIS A 297 -9.21 4.07 17.03
C HIS A 297 -8.73 2.78 17.74
N ILE A 298 -7.88 1.98 17.08
CA ILE A 298 -7.46 0.68 17.61
C ILE A 298 -6.24 0.80 18.53
N PHE A 299 -5.23 1.59 18.16
CA PHE A 299 -3.93 1.65 18.84
C PHE A 299 -3.49 3.05 19.27
N GLY A 300 -4.32 4.07 19.10
CA GLY A 300 -4.06 5.45 19.53
C GLY A 300 -2.91 6.16 18.81
N LEU A 301 -2.58 7.34 19.32
CA LEU A 301 -1.65 8.27 18.71
C LEU A 301 -0.19 7.76 18.68
N PRO A 302 0.37 7.14 19.72
CA PRO A 302 1.75 6.62 19.66
C PRO A 302 1.98 5.65 18.50
N TYR A 303 1.00 4.79 18.20
CA TYR A 303 1.04 3.90 17.04
C TYR A 303 0.98 4.69 15.72
N LEU A 304 0.10 5.67 15.63
CA LEU A 304 -0.01 6.52 14.45
C LEU A 304 1.31 7.26 14.16
N LEU A 305 1.95 7.81 15.19
CA LEU A 305 3.22 8.51 15.08
C LEU A 305 4.34 7.59 14.59
N ILE A 306 4.47 6.37 15.13
CA ILE A 306 5.52 5.46 14.66
C ILE A 306 5.29 5.05 13.19
N ILE A 307 4.04 4.80 12.78
CA ILE A 307 3.71 4.47 11.40
C ILE A 307 4.02 5.64 10.45
N ILE A 308 3.68 6.88 10.82
CA ILE A 308 3.93 8.04 9.96
C ILE A 308 5.42 8.38 9.88
N PHE A 309 6.13 8.41 11.00
CA PHE A 309 7.49 8.95 11.06
C PHE A 309 8.60 7.92 10.81
N SER A 310 8.38 6.63 11.09
CA SER A 310 9.42 5.62 10.91
C SER A 310 9.95 5.47 9.48
N PRO A 311 9.13 5.55 8.40
CA PRO A 311 9.67 5.50 7.05
C PRO A 311 10.59 6.70 6.77
N PHE A 312 10.18 7.91 7.17
CA PHE A 312 10.97 9.13 6.91
C PHE A 312 12.29 9.15 7.68
N TYR A 313 12.27 8.72 8.95
CA TYR A 313 13.48 8.57 9.74
C TYR A 313 14.51 7.66 9.05
N LEU A 314 14.07 6.53 8.49
CA LEU A 314 14.95 5.60 7.80
C LEU A 314 15.35 6.08 6.38
N ILE A 315 14.47 6.81 5.70
CA ILE A 315 14.73 7.38 4.37
C ILE A 315 15.82 8.45 4.42
N PHE A 316 15.81 9.31 5.45
CA PHE A 316 16.75 10.42 5.60
C PHE A 316 17.96 10.08 6.49
N ASN A 317 18.27 8.80 6.64
CA ASN A 317 19.54 8.39 7.25
C ASN A 317 20.73 8.91 6.41
N LYS A 318 21.80 9.37 7.09
CA LYS A 318 22.94 10.09 6.52
C LYS A 318 23.69 9.32 5.42
N ASP A 319 23.59 7.99 5.43
CA ASP A 319 24.30 7.11 4.51
C ASP A 319 23.62 6.98 3.13
N ARG A 320 22.42 7.54 2.94
CA ARG A 320 21.64 7.38 1.70
C ARG A 320 21.84 8.56 0.75
N ILE A 321 21.93 8.26 -0.54
CA ILE A 321 21.96 9.28 -1.59
C ILE A 321 20.64 10.06 -1.58
N PHE A 322 20.71 11.38 -1.46
CA PHE A 322 19.54 12.26 -1.33
C PHE A 322 18.46 12.05 -2.41
N LYS A 323 18.87 11.84 -3.67
CA LYS A 323 17.94 11.54 -4.78
C LYS A 323 17.15 10.26 -4.56
N ASP A 324 17.77 9.22 -4.01
CA ASP A 324 17.09 7.97 -3.66
C ASP A 324 16.15 8.19 -2.49
N SER A 325 16.55 8.99 -1.49
CA SER A 325 15.70 9.33 -0.36
C SER A 325 14.42 10.05 -0.80
N ILE A 326 14.52 11.03 -1.70
CA ILE A 326 13.35 11.72 -2.28
C ILE A 326 12.45 10.73 -3.01
N PHE A 327 13.01 9.86 -3.85
CA PHE A 327 12.22 8.86 -4.59
C PHE A 327 11.41 7.97 -3.64
N PHE A 328 12.04 7.45 -2.58
CA PHE A 328 11.35 6.64 -1.58
C PHE A 328 10.32 7.45 -0.77
N ALA A 329 10.63 8.69 -0.40
CA ALA A 329 9.70 9.56 0.31
C ALA A 329 8.43 9.81 -0.51
N ILE A 330 8.55 10.09 -1.80
CA ILE A 330 7.40 10.31 -2.68
C ILE A 330 6.55 9.03 -2.80
N LEU A 331 7.17 7.84 -2.93
CA LEU A 331 6.41 6.58 -2.94
C LEU A 331 5.63 6.34 -1.64
N ILE A 332 6.23 6.65 -0.48
CA ILE A 332 5.54 6.57 0.82
C ILE A 332 4.41 7.58 0.89
N LEU A 333 4.61 8.82 0.43
CA LEU A 333 3.57 9.85 0.41
C LEU A 333 2.40 9.46 -0.49
N ILE A 334 2.65 8.84 -1.65
CA ILE A 334 1.59 8.29 -2.52
C ILE A 334 0.82 7.19 -1.79
N LEU A 335 1.51 6.30 -1.08
CA LEU A 335 0.84 5.29 -0.26
C LEU A 335 0.00 5.95 0.84
N PHE A 336 0.54 6.93 1.57
CA PHE A 336 -0.19 7.65 2.61
C PHE A 336 -1.41 8.40 2.09
N PHE A 337 -1.31 9.01 0.91
CA PHE A 337 -2.45 9.58 0.22
C PHE A 337 -3.53 8.52 -0.04
N ARG A 338 -3.14 7.31 -0.43
CA ARG A 338 -4.13 6.24 -0.66
C ARG A 338 -4.76 5.73 0.64
N VAL A 339 -3.99 5.52 1.70
CA VAL A 339 -4.51 4.97 2.96
C VAL A 339 -5.33 5.99 3.74
N PHE A 340 -5.14 7.30 3.48
CA PHE A 340 -6.07 8.33 3.96
C PHE A 340 -7.49 8.15 3.39
N SER A 341 -7.59 7.58 2.20
CA SER A 341 -8.85 7.40 1.47
C SER A 341 -9.49 6.01 1.62
N GLU A 342 -8.72 5.01 2.05
CA GLU A 342 -9.18 3.62 2.12
C GLU A 342 -8.43 2.85 3.22
N PRO A 343 -9.12 1.97 3.98
CA PRO A 343 -8.58 1.30 5.15
C PRO A 343 -7.77 0.04 4.77
N ILE A 344 -6.77 0.16 3.89
CA ILE A 344 -6.06 -1.01 3.33
C ILE A 344 -4.93 -1.54 4.22
N VAL A 345 -4.28 -0.66 4.98
CA VAL A 345 -3.23 -0.97 5.97
C VAL A 345 -3.55 -0.25 7.27
N PHE A 346 -2.89 -0.61 8.36
CA PHE A 346 -3.03 -0.01 9.70
C PHE A 346 -4.43 -0.17 10.32
N PRO A 347 -4.66 -1.20 11.13
CA PRO A 347 -3.96 -2.48 11.16
C PRO A 347 -4.66 -3.51 10.28
N THR A 348 -3.94 -4.15 9.35
CA THR A 348 -4.47 -5.26 8.53
C THR A 348 -3.39 -6.30 8.25
N LEU A 349 -3.79 -7.43 7.66
CA LEU A 349 -2.85 -8.42 7.11
C LEU A 349 -1.88 -7.82 6.08
N PHE A 350 -2.26 -6.72 5.41
CA PHE A 350 -1.41 -6.04 4.43
C PHE A 350 -0.38 -5.11 5.05
N ASP A 351 -0.39 -4.91 6.37
CA ASP A 351 0.70 -4.25 7.09
C ASP A 351 2.04 -4.93 6.78
N PHE A 352 2.03 -6.21 6.42
CA PHE A 352 3.18 -6.94 5.89
C PHE A 352 3.93 -6.16 4.80
N TYR A 353 3.24 -5.55 3.83
CA TYR A 353 3.87 -4.81 2.75
C TYR A 353 4.51 -3.51 3.24
N PHE A 354 3.85 -2.83 4.19
CA PHE A 354 4.39 -1.63 4.82
C PHE A 354 5.62 -1.92 5.68
N PHE A 355 5.55 -2.94 6.56
CA PHE A 355 6.71 -3.36 7.36
C PHE A 355 7.85 -3.87 6.48
N SER A 356 7.54 -4.53 5.36
CA SER A 356 8.56 -4.93 4.41
C SER A 356 9.31 -3.74 3.81
N ILE A 357 8.60 -2.65 3.50
CA ILE A 357 9.22 -1.39 3.05
C ILE A 357 10.13 -0.82 4.14
N ILE A 358 9.65 -0.72 5.39
CA ILE A 358 10.45 -0.22 6.52
C ILE A 358 11.71 -1.06 6.74
N LEU A 359 11.58 -2.39 6.76
CA LEU A 359 12.72 -3.28 7.01
C LEU A 359 13.75 -3.21 5.87
N ILE A 360 13.30 -3.08 4.61
CA ILE A 360 14.21 -2.87 3.48
C ILE A 360 14.89 -1.49 3.58
N LEU A 361 14.18 -0.44 4.02
CA LEU A 361 14.78 0.86 4.30
C LEU A 361 15.85 0.80 5.39
N GLY A 362 15.61 -0.03 6.43
CA GLY A 362 16.49 -0.19 7.57
C GLY A 362 17.84 -0.85 7.27
N LYS A 363 18.01 -1.42 6.07
CA LYS A 363 19.26 -2.03 5.63
C LYS A 363 20.28 -0.98 5.18
N ASN A 364 21.44 -0.97 5.82
CA ASN A 364 22.53 -0.02 5.58
C ASN A 364 23.29 -0.29 4.27
N HIS A 365 23.17 -1.50 3.71
CA HIS A 365 23.87 -1.87 2.48
C HIS A 365 22.88 -2.27 1.38
N LEU A 366 22.95 -1.55 0.26
CA LEU A 366 22.35 -2.01 -0.98
C LEU A 366 23.02 -3.34 -1.36
N PRO A 367 22.26 -4.39 -1.72
CA PRO A 367 22.86 -5.61 -2.21
C PRO A 367 23.77 -5.29 -3.40
N LYS A 368 25.02 -5.76 -3.39
CA LYS A 368 25.94 -5.60 -4.52
C LYS A 368 25.24 -6.12 -5.77
N LEU A 369 25.08 -5.24 -6.77
CA LEU A 369 24.36 -5.50 -8.02
C LEU A 369 24.96 -6.74 -8.71
N LYS A 370 24.30 -7.89 -8.59
CA LYS A 370 24.45 -8.96 -9.57
C LYS A 370 23.43 -8.67 -10.67
N SER A 371 23.90 -8.56 -11.91
CA SER A 371 23.03 -8.33 -13.07
C SER A 371 21.88 -9.36 -13.07
N GLU A 372 20.67 -8.96 -13.48
CA GLU A 372 19.48 -9.85 -13.45
C GLU A 372 19.74 -11.22 -14.10
N GLY A 373 20.59 -11.29 -15.13
CA GLY A 373 20.97 -12.55 -15.79
C GLY A 373 21.71 -13.55 -14.90
N THR A 374 22.42 -13.08 -13.87
CA THR A 374 23.15 -13.94 -12.92
C THR A 374 22.33 -14.39 -11.70
N VAL A 375 21.13 -13.83 -11.50
CA VAL A 375 20.24 -14.21 -10.39
C VAL A 375 19.40 -15.44 -10.71
N TYR A 376 19.19 -15.75 -12.00
CA TYR A 376 18.47 -16.93 -12.46
C TYR A 376 19.30 -18.23 -12.42
N GLY A 377 20.16 -18.40 -11.41
CA GLY A 377 20.71 -19.72 -11.06
C GLY A 377 19.63 -20.63 -10.49
N LEU A 378 18.58 -20.88 -11.27
CA LEU A 378 17.57 -21.91 -11.07
C LEU A 378 18.21 -23.23 -11.49
N ASN A 379 18.99 -23.81 -10.57
CA ASN A 379 19.13 -25.26 -10.47
C ASN A 379 18.13 -25.76 -9.45
#